data_AF-A0A2V0NTN8-F1
#
_entry.id   AF-A0A2V0NTN8-F1
#
_cell.length_a   1.000
_cell.length_b   1.000
_cell.length_c   1.000
_cell.angle_alpha   90.00
_cell.angle_beta   90.00
_cell.angle_gamma   90.00
#
_symmetry.space_group_name_H-M   'P 1'
#
loop_
_entity.id
_entity.type
_entity.pdbx_description
1 polymer ?
#
loop_
_entity_poly.entity_id
_entity_poly.type
_entity_poly.pdbx_seq_one_letter_code
_entity_poly.pdbx_strand_id
1 'polypeptide(L)'
;MDADKSKRLMRQVMKQVHPDLFTEHATQRVQNSESLKALNAYVERMGRGYPPGALHLDFWVREPSAGGLVPVSADLPPGGALEPLFFCFGLITEEELSAGLSRGGGGGSRGGVDTGFITWLRDTVGEAVALAERHEDLKTRIREARADIEHRHGLGALQVGSEFSANPAEQQRQLEALRVLDAALESLPPDAAAALAGLPICAHHPDAPAAGAPALEELAEGRGCVADDGVLHVIADRHSLRDALLTLDLDRARVLARVSLFWQRRVRELTPALVQLLGVQNVWCDTRTEQNSQNFVIWAGYILEQREDIERAVGPRRFTFSLLVHSDATSPAIDFSVRSSILQVRSDCPPRQLVEFLTSDGSSAADEAASAVRSGQAEEQALLEAVRAAFGAKHVVRVCGASSDGSDVLAGARRLLENAEAIKGSGVDLSGASLAIDDCYEVWGSGFISIPYDFDLRDLQPQLTRLLAAGDGGGGGGGGGEGAAAEGGAGRRHDTVAAAAAARARPGRGAAGEAAGGWAGACRGGGALCVAARRRPPARAAAARAAAALPRVRAVAAPAPRPAARGAASAARLPGLRF
;
A
#
# COMPACT_ATOMS: atom_id res chain seq x y z
N MET A 1 15.10 4.22 42.58
CA MET A 1 15.04 5.02 41.34
C MET A 1 13.93 6.07 41.48
N ASP A 2 13.98 7.21 40.80
CA ASP A 2 12.86 8.18 40.79
C ASP A 2 11.66 7.57 40.05
N ALA A 3 10.45 7.71 40.60
CA ALA A 3 9.23 7.14 40.02
C ALA A 3 8.98 7.63 38.59
N ASP A 4 9.31 8.89 38.30
CA ASP A 4 9.16 9.44 36.97
C ASP A 4 10.23 8.93 35.99
N LYS A 5 11.42 8.56 36.48
CA LYS A 5 12.42 7.84 35.68
C LYS A 5 11.91 6.42 35.36
N SER A 6 11.39 5.69 36.34
CA SER A 6 10.85 4.34 36.12
C SER A 6 9.63 4.32 35.18
N LYS A 7 8.76 5.35 35.22
CA LYS A 7 7.68 5.55 34.23
C LYS A 7 8.20 5.70 32.82
N ARG A 8 9.24 6.53 32.61
CA ARG A 8 9.84 6.74 31.28
C ARG A 8 10.46 5.45 30.74
N LEU A 9 11.27 4.77 31.55
CA LEU A 9 11.90 3.50 31.16
C LEU A 9 10.86 2.45 30.80
N MET A 10 9.77 2.33 31.56
CA MET A 10 8.69 1.42 31.18
C MET A 10 8.01 1.82 29.87
N ARG A 11 7.73 3.12 29.63
CA ARG A 11 7.16 3.54 28.34
C ARG A 11 8.07 3.14 27.18
N GLN A 12 9.38 3.21 27.35
CA GLN A 12 10.34 2.73 26.36
C GLN A 12 10.25 1.21 26.17
N VAL A 13 10.15 0.42 27.24
CA VAL A 13 9.90 -1.04 27.14
C VAL A 13 8.61 -1.31 26.37
N MET A 14 7.50 -0.66 26.74
CA MET A 14 6.19 -0.82 26.09
C MET A 14 6.23 -0.46 24.60
N LYS A 15 6.91 0.64 24.23
CA LYS A 15 7.12 1.04 22.83
C LYS A 15 7.92 0.04 22.00
N GLN A 16 8.65 -0.88 22.65
CA GLN A 16 9.46 -1.88 21.98
C GLN A 16 8.76 -3.25 21.88
N VAL A 17 7.92 -3.60 22.86
CA VAL A 17 7.28 -4.92 22.95
C VAL A 17 5.78 -4.94 22.67
N HIS A 18 5.14 -3.78 22.44
CA HIS A 18 3.70 -3.70 22.23
C HIS A 18 3.24 -4.68 21.14
N PRO A 19 2.23 -5.54 21.38
CA PRO A 19 1.93 -6.61 20.42
C PRO A 19 1.45 -6.09 19.05
N ASP A 20 0.87 -4.88 18.98
CA ASP A 20 0.55 -4.22 17.69
C ASP A 20 1.76 -3.90 16.83
N LEU A 21 2.95 -3.83 17.40
CA LEU A 21 4.17 -3.71 16.61
C LEU A 21 4.48 -5.03 15.89
N PHE A 22 3.83 -6.16 16.18
CA PHE A 22 4.20 -7.47 15.64
C PHE A 22 3.11 -8.06 14.72
N THR A 23 2.38 -7.21 13.99
CA THR A 23 1.27 -7.64 13.09
C THR A 23 1.67 -8.66 12.03
N GLU A 24 2.93 -8.64 11.58
CA GLU A 24 3.49 -9.54 10.57
C GLU A 24 4.06 -10.84 11.19
N HIS A 25 4.10 -10.95 12.52
CA HIS A 25 4.81 -12.01 13.26
C HIS A 25 3.96 -12.56 14.42
N ALA A 26 2.99 -13.43 14.08
CA ALA A 26 1.96 -13.90 15.00
C ALA A 26 2.51 -14.61 16.27
N THR A 27 3.54 -15.44 16.15
CA THR A 27 4.12 -16.18 17.30
C THR A 27 4.74 -15.23 18.32
N GLN A 28 5.50 -14.25 17.85
CA GLN A 28 6.20 -13.28 18.70
C GLN A 28 5.25 -12.28 19.34
N ARG A 29 4.20 -11.90 18.61
CA ARG A 29 3.09 -11.13 19.16
C ARG A 29 2.43 -11.83 20.34
N VAL A 30 2.14 -13.13 20.22
CA VAL A 30 1.54 -13.93 21.32
C VAL A 30 2.50 -13.98 22.51
N GLN A 31 3.78 -14.25 22.28
CA GLN A 31 4.79 -14.29 23.34
C GLN A 31 4.89 -12.95 24.09
N ASN A 32 4.86 -11.82 23.37
CA ASN A 32 4.86 -10.50 24.01
C ASN A 32 3.61 -10.23 24.82
N SER A 33 2.44 -10.63 24.32
CA SER A 33 1.19 -10.51 25.05
C SER A 33 1.26 -11.30 26.37
N GLU A 34 1.72 -12.56 26.32
CA GLU A 34 1.83 -13.42 27.52
C GLU A 34 2.86 -12.88 28.53
N SER A 35 4.01 -12.39 28.06
CA SER A 35 5.01 -11.77 28.95
C SER A 35 4.54 -10.44 29.55
N LEU A 36 3.74 -9.63 28.83
CA LEU A 36 3.12 -8.44 29.39
C LEU A 36 2.03 -8.80 30.43
N LYS A 37 1.25 -9.86 30.22
CA LYS A 37 0.28 -10.38 31.23
C LYS A 37 0.99 -10.86 32.49
N ALA A 38 2.09 -11.59 32.33
CA ALA A 38 2.91 -12.07 33.45
C ALA A 38 3.54 -10.91 34.24
N LEU A 39 4.07 -9.91 33.53
CA LEU A 39 4.57 -8.67 34.13
C LEU A 39 3.46 -7.94 34.89
N ASN A 40 2.26 -7.82 34.32
CA ASN A 40 1.12 -7.20 34.98
C ASN A 40 0.73 -7.92 36.29
N ALA A 41 0.69 -9.27 36.28
CA ALA A 41 0.41 -10.07 37.48
C ALA A 41 1.47 -9.89 38.58
N TYR A 42 2.75 -9.77 38.20
CA TYR A 42 3.85 -9.48 39.12
C TYR A 42 3.70 -8.10 39.76
N VAL A 43 3.38 -7.07 38.96
CA VAL A 43 3.14 -5.70 39.40
C VAL A 43 1.90 -5.58 40.29
N GLU A 44 0.83 -6.32 39.99
CA GLU A 44 -0.37 -6.37 40.84
C GLU A 44 -0.08 -6.90 42.25
N ARG A 45 0.76 -7.94 42.37
CA ARG A 45 1.14 -8.48 43.68
C ARG A 45 1.92 -7.45 44.50
N MET A 46 2.86 -6.75 43.86
CA MET A 46 3.59 -5.64 44.47
C MET A 46 2.65 -4.52 44.93
N GLY A 47 1.70 -4.10 44.08
CA GLY A 47 0.75 -3.04 44.39
C GLY A 47 -0.22 -3.37 45.53
N ARG A 48 -0.49 -4.66 45.76
CA ARG A 48 -1.27 -5.16 46.91
C ARG A 48 -0.43 -5.36 48.18
N GLY A 49 0.86 -5.04 48.14
CA GLY A 49 1.79 -5.18 49.27
C GLY A 49 2.27 -6.61 49.51
N TYR A 50 2.03 -7.55 48.58
CA TYR A 50 2.52 -8.92 48.68
C TYR A 50 3.87 -9.05 47.96
N PRO A 51 4.83 -9.81 48.50
CA PRO A 51 6.05 -10.13 47.76
C PRO A 51 5.68 -10.95 46.52
N PRO A 52 6.06 -10.51 45.31
CA PRO A 52 5.92 -11.31 44.12
C PRO A 52 6.87 -12.52 44.16
N GLY A 53 6.57 -13.58 43.41
CA GLY A 53 7.54 -14.64 43.17
C GLY A 53 8.59 -14.20 42.16
N ALA A 54 9.71 -14.90 42.06
CA ALA A 54 10.63 -14.72 40.93
C ALA A 54 9.87 -14.98 39.62
N LEU A 55 10.11 -14.14 38.60
CA LEU A 55 9.42 -14.24 37.31
C LEU A 55 10.41 -14.08 36.15
N HIS A 56 10.40 -15.05 35.25
CA HIS A 56 11.09 -14.97 33.97
C HIS A 56 10.13 -14.40 32.92
N LEU A 57 10.59 -13.42 32.14
CA LEU A 57 9.84 -12.78 31.07
C LEU A 57 10.60 -12.91 29.77
N ASP A 58 9.92 -13.34 28.72
CA ASP A 58 10.50 -13.46 27.38
C ASP A 58 9.74 -12.55 26.42
N PHE A 59 10.39 -11.49 25.96
CA PHE A 59 9.83 -10.58 24.96
C PHE A 59 10.56 -10.76 23.64
N TRP A 60 9.87 -10.61 22.54
CA TRP A 60 10.44 -10.38 21.24
C TRP A 60 10.43 -8.88 20.99
N VAL A 61 11.60 -8.35 20.69
CA VAL A 61 11.73 -6.95 20.30
C VAL A 61 12.00 -6.94 18.80
N ARG A 62 11.45 -5.95 18.10
CA ARG A 62 11.91 -5.68 16.73
C ARG A 62 13.34 -5.20 16.85
N GLU A 63 14.26 -6.13 16.66
CA GLU A 63 15.68 -5.87 16.71
C GLU A 63 15.97 -4.78 15.70
N PRO A 64 16.33 -3.57 16.07
CA PRO A 64 16.45 -2.52 15.10
C PRO A 64 17.73 -2.72 14.26
N SER A 65 18.42 -3.89 14.28
CA SER A 65 19.57 -4.33 13.44
C SER A 65 19.36 -5.26 12.21
N ALA A 66 18.34 -6.13 12.11
CA ALA A 66 18.35 -7.21 11.09
C ALA A 66 17.05 -7.67 10.35
N GLY A 67 15.92 -6.95 10.28
CA GLY A 67 14.60 -7.52 9.94
C GLY A 67 14.00 -8.38 11.03
N GLY A 68 14.88 -9.03 11.79
CA GLY A 68 14.56 -10.03 12.76
C GLY A 68 13.84 -9.53 13.99
N LEU A 69 13.30 -10.52 14.68
CA LEU A 69 12.77 -10.43 16.03
C LEU A 69 13.86 -11.03 16.91
N VAL A 70 14.28 -10.34 17.95
CA VAL A 70 15.24 -10.89 18.92
C VAL A 70 14.52 -11.14 20.23
N PRO A 71 14.72 -12.32 20.85
CA PRO A 71 14.20 -12.58 22.17
C PRO A 71 15.05 -11.82 23.22
N VAL A 72 14.39 -11.11 24.10
CA VAL A 72 14.90 -10.43 25.28
C VAL A 72 14.28 -11.13 26.49
N SER A 73 15.12 -11.82 27.25
CA SER A 73 14.73 -12.52 28.46
C SER A 73 15.14 -11.72 29.69
N ALA A 74 14.23 -11.56 30.65
CA ALA A 74 14.48 -10.82 31.88
C ALA A 74 14.01 -11.61 33.11
N ASP A 75 14.89 -11.74 34.09
CA ASP A 75 14.62 -12.39 35.38
C ASP A 75 14.32 -11.34 36.45
N LEU A 76 13.06 -11.29 36.88
CA LEU A 76 12.60 -10.41 37.95
C LEU A 76 12.70 -11.12 39.32
N PRO A 77 13.37 -10.52 40.32
CA PRO A 77 13.57 -11.13 41.62
C PRO A 77 12.30 -11.05 42.49
N PRO A 78 12.12 -11.91 43.50
CA PRO A 78 10.93 -11.89 44.37
C PRO A 78 10.78 -10.62 45.24
N GLY A 79 11.78 -9.72 45.21
CA GLY A 79 11.79 -8.46 45.94
C GLY A 79 11.06 -7.30 45.26
N GLY A 80 10.53 -7.48 44.05
CA GLY A 80 9.75 -6.44 43.38
C GLY A 80 10.58 -5.41 42.59
N ALA A 81 11.85 -5.70 42.29
CA ALA A 81 12.69 -4.83 41.46
C ALA A 81 12.32 -4.98 39.98
N LEU A 82 12.28 -3.87 39.23
CA LEU A 82 12.06 -3.85 37.77
C LEU A 82 13.33 -3.48 37.00
N GLU A 83 14.38 -3.07 37.71
CA GLU A 83 15.69 -2.72 37.17
C GLU A 83 16.28 -3.83 36.26
N PRO A 84 16.15 -5.14 36.57
CA PRO A 84 16.61 -6.19 35.66
C PRO A 84 15.91 -6.15 34.29
N LEU A 85 14.60 -5.83 34.25
CA LEU A 85 13.89 -5.67 32.98
C LEU A 85 14.46 -4.49 32.19
N PHE A 86 14.67 -3.33 32.83
CA PHE A 86 15.24 -2.17 32.14
C PHE A 86 16.67 -2.43 31.64
N PHE A 87 17.46 -3.18 32.39
CA PHE A 87 18.80 -3.58 31.99
C PHE A 87 18.79 -4.52 30.77
N CYS A 88 17.93 -5.54 30.77
CA CYS A 88 17.78 -6.44 29.62
C CYS A 88 17.31 -5.72 28.35
N PHE A 89 16.57 -4.61 28.50
CA PHE A 89 16.17 -3.72 27.39
C PHE A 89 17.22 -2.64 27.06
N GLY A 90 18.40 -2.66 27.70
CA GLY A 90 19.49 -1.71 27.46
C GLY A 90 19.20 -0.28 27.91
N LEU A 91 18.19 -0.07 28.76
CA LEU A 91 17.73 1.27 29.16
C LEU A 91 18.47 1.82 30.39
N ILE A 92 19.18 0.96 31.12
CA ILE A 92 20.02 1.34 32.27
C ILE A 92 21.35 0.59 32.20
N THR A 93 22.41 1.17 32.79
CA THR A 93 23.74 0.54 32.79
C THR A 93 23.88 -0.52 33.89
N GLU A 94 24.93 -1.34 33.81
CA GLU A 94 25.25 -2.35 34.83
C GLU A 94 25.54 -1.71 36.20
N GLU A 95 26.12 -0.49 36.22
CA GLU A 95 26.32 0.26 37.46
C GLU A 95 24.97 0.72 38.06
N GLU A 96 24.02 1.15 37.22
CA GLU A 96 22.68 1.54 37.67
C GLU A 96 21.86 0.35 38.18
N LEU A 97 21.99 -0.82 37.54
CA LEU A 97 21.41 -2.08 38.01
C LEU A 97 21.97 -2.47 39.38
N SER A 98 23.30 -2.44 39.51
CA SER A 98 24.02 -2.76 40.75
C SER A 98 23.66 -1.80 41.89
N ALA A 99 23.53 -0.50 41.60
CA ALA A 99 23.12 0.52 42.56
C ALA A 99 21.64 0.38 42.99
N GLY A 100 20.76 -0.07 42.09
CA GLY A 100 19.36 -0.36 42.38
C GLY A 100 19.19 -1.60 43.26
N LEU A 101 19.87 -2.70 42.92
CA LEU A 101 19.84 -3.97 43.67
C LEU A 101 20.49 -3.84 45.06
N SER A 102 21.60 -3.08 45.17
CA SER A 102 22.27 -2.84 46.45
C SER A 102 21.43 -2.03 47.44
N ARG A 103 20.50 -1.19 46.93
CA ARG A 103 19.53 -0.47 47.76
C ARG A 103 18.32 -1.33 48.17
N GLY A 104 18.02 -2.39 47.44
CA GLY A 104 16.90 -3.31 47.71
C GLY A 104 17.27 -4.56 48.52
N GLY A 105 18.56 -4.90 48.63
CA GLY A 105 19.03 -6.14 49.26
C GLY A 105 19.38 -6.07 50.75
N GLY A 106 19.45 -4.88 51.35
CA GLY A 106 19.79 -4.69 52.76
C GLY A 106 18.60 -4.21 53.57
N GLY A 107 18.09 -5.05 54.47
CA GLY A 107 16.90 -4.78 55.27
C GLY A 107 16.87 -3.40 55.92
N GLY A 108 15.68 -2.78 55.93
CA GLY A 108 15.34 -1.78 56.95
C GLY A 108 14.78 -0.44 56.48
N SER A 109 14.80 -0.09 55.19
CA SER A 109 14.18 1.17 54.75
C SER A 109 12.97 0.93 53.88
N ARG A 110 11.79 1.16 54.46
CA ARG A 110 10.50 1.38 53.78
C ARG A 110 10.61 2.61 52.86
N GLY A 111 11.44 2.56 51.83
CA GLY A 111 11.27 3.37 50.64
C GLY A 111 9.99 2.87 50.01
N GLY A 112 8.86 3.50 50.36
CA GLY A 112 7.54 3.11 49.89
C GLY A 112 7.62 2.90 48.38
N VAL A 113 7.33 1.66 47.95
CA VAL A 113 7.04 1.38 46.54
C VAL A 113 6.06 2.45 46.10
N ASP A 114 6.43 3.29 45.14
CA ASP A 114 5.56 4.36 44.68
C ASP A 114 4.28 3.73 44.12
N THR A 115 3.25 3.69 44.95
CA THR A 115 1.95 3.12 44.61
C THR A 115 1.34 3.80 43.40
N GLY A 116 1.69 5.06 43.13
CA GLY A 116 1.28 5.79 41.93
C GLY A 116 1.92 5.23 40.66
N PHE A 117 3.24 4.99 40.67
CA PHE A 117 3.93 4.33 39.56
C PHE A 117 3.42 2.92 39.29
N ILE A 118 3.27 2.09 40.33
CA ILE A 118 2.79 0.70 40.18
C ILE A 118 1.37 0.65 39.63
N THR A 119 0.49 1.55 40.08
CA THR A 119 -0.88 1.66 39.56
C THR A 119 -0.85 2.09 38.09
N TRP A 120 -0.10 3.14 37.74
CA TRP A 120 0.06 3.60 36.36
C TRP A 120 0.64 2.52 35.43
N LEU A 121 1.64 1.77 35.90
CA LEU A 121 2.31 0.71 35.17
C LEU A 121 1.34 -0.43 34.84
N ARG A 122 0.61 -0.89 35.85
CA ARG A 122 -0.44 -1.90 35.71
C ARG A 122 -1.49 -1.46 34.68
N ASP A 123 -1.96 -0.23 34.80
CA ASP A 123 -3.01 0.29 33.92
C ASP A 123 -2.50 0.44 32.47
N THR A 124 -1.27 0.94 32.27
CA THR A 124 -0.66 1.13 30.94
C THR A 124 -0.36 -0.20 30.23
N VAL A 125 0.21 -1.17 30.95
CA VAL A 125 0.50 -2.51 30.41
C VAL A 125 -0.82 -3.24 30.08
N GLY A 126 -1.80 -3.13 30.97
CA GLY A 126 -3.13 -3.70 30.76
C GLY A 126 -3.83 -3.14 29.53
N GLU A 127 -3.80 -1.81 29.34
CA GLU A 127 -4.40 -1.15 28.17
C GLU A 127 -3.76 -1.57 26.85
N ALA A 128 -2.43 -1.66 26.81
CA ALA A 128 -1.66 -2.05 25.63
C ALA A 128 -1.95 -3.49 25.18
N VAL A 129 -1.90 -4.44 26.12
CA VAL A 129 -2.25 -5.84 25.86
C VAL A 129 -3.69 -5.93 25.39
N ALA A 130 -4.62 -5.27 26.08
CA ALA A 130 -6.04 -5.28 25.72
C ALA A 130 -6.29 -4.71 24.31
N LEU A 131 -5.58 -3.65 23.92
CA LEU A 131 -5.73 -3.04 22.60
C LEU A 131 -5.23 -3.96 21.47
N ALA A 132 -4.07 -4.60 21.66
CA ALA A 132 -3.49 -5.44 20.63
C ALA A 132 -4.23 -6.77 20.46
N GLU A 133 -4.64 -7.38 21.58
CA GLU A 133 -5.53 -8.54 21.55
C GLU A 133 -6.85 -8.19 20.85
N ARG A 134 -7.39 -6.99 21.12
CA ARG A 134 -8.58 -6.50 20.44
C ARG A 134 -8.36 -6.34 18.93
N HIS A 135 -7.23 -5.81 18.47
CA HIS A 135 -6.95 -5.64 17.04
C HIS A 135 -6.94 -6.97 16.28
N GLU A 136 -6.33 -7.97 16.88
CA GLU A 136 -6.16 -9.29 16.25
C GLU A 136 -7.40 -10.15 16.36
N ASP A 137 -8.13 -10.04 17.47
CA ASP A 137 -9.51 -10.53 17.57
C ASP A 137 -10.36 -9.91 16.46
N LEU A 138 -10.32 -8.59 16.27
CA LEU A 138 -11.09 -7.90 15.23
C LEU A 138 -10.72 -8.37 13.82
N LYS A 139 -9.43 -8.40 13.44
CA LYS A 139 -9.00 -8.88 12.12
C LYS A 139 -9.41 -10.32 11.86
N THR A 140 -9.23 -11.20 12.85
CA THR A 140 -9.59 -12.62 12.75
C THR A 140 -11.08 -12.74 12.54
N ARG A 141 -11.88 -12.06 13.37
CA ARG A 141 -13.34 -12.02 13.24
C ARG A 141 -13.82 -11.44 11.93
N ILE A 142 -13.14 -10.43 11.36
CA ILE A 142 -13.48 -9.87 10.04
C ILE A 142 -13.25 -10.91 8.96
N ARG A 143 -12.09 -11.58 8.96
CA ARG A 143 -11.76 -12.62 7.97
C ARG A 143 -12.70 -13.82 8.07
N GLU A 144 -12.95 -14.29 9.29
CA GLU A 144 -13.87 -15.40 9.57
C GLU A 144 -15.29 -15.02 9.16
N ALA A 145 -15.81 -13.88 9.62
CA ALA A 145 -17.15 -13.43 9.23
C ALA A 145 -17.27 -13.25 7.71
N ARG A 146 -16.26 -12.71 7.04
CA ARG A 146 -16.25 -12.59 5.58
C ARG A 146 -16.32 -13.96 4.91
N ALA A 147 -15.45 -14.89 5.28
CA ALA A 147 -15.40 -16.23 4.70
C ALA A 147 -16.70 -17.02 4.98
N ASP A 148 -17.24 -16.89 6.19
CA ASP A 148 -18.49 -17.54 6.60
C ASP A 148 -19.68 -17.00 5.80
N ILE A 149 -19.78 -15.68 5.62
CA ILE A 149 -20.85 -15.04 4.83
C ILE A 149 -20.70 -15.42 3.36
N GLU A 150 -19.48 -15.34 2.80
CA GLU A 150 -19.19 -15.77 1.43
C GLU A 150 -19.61 -17.23 1.20
N HIS A 151 -19.26 -18.13 2.13
CA HIS A 151 -19.60 -19.54 2.03
C HIS A 151 -21.10 -19.81 2.19
N ARG A 152 -21.73 -19.26 3.23
CA ARG A 152 -23.14 -19.52 3.58
C ARG A 152 -24.11 -19.03 2.49
N HIS A 153 -23.81 -17.87 1.90
CA HIS A 153 -24.65 -17.26 0.87
C HIS A 153 -24.13 -17.50 -0.55
N GLY A 154 -23.02 -18.25 -0.69
CA GLY A 154 -22.42 -18.59 -1.97
C GLY A 154 -21.96 -17.39 -2.79
N LEU A 155 -21.46 -16.32 -2.16
CA LEU A 155 -21.02 -15.10 -2.83
C LEU A 155 -19.72 -15.32 -3.61
N GLY A 156 -19.50 -14.54 -4.66
CA GLY A 156 -18.28 -14.62 -5.48
C GLY A 156 -17.05 -14.01 -4.80
N ALA A 157 -17.25 -12.87 -4.14
CA ALA A 157 -16.27 -12.20 -3.28
C ALA A 157 -16.98 -11.18 -2.38
N LEU A 158 -16.46 -10.93 -1.19
CA LEU A 158 -16.98 -9.93 -0.27
C LEU A 158 -15.88 -8.97 0.15
N GLN A 159 -16.05 -7.69 -0.10
CA GLN A 159 -15.15 -6.63 0.34
C GLN A 159 -15.87 -5.73 1.34
N VAL A 160 -15.18 -5.33 2.41
CA VAL A 160 -15.72 -4.39 3.40
C VAL A 160 -14.67 -3.33 3.73
N GLY A 161 -15.01 -2.08 3.46
CA GLY A 161 -14.11 -0.95 3.66
C GLY A 161 -12.75 -1.11 2.94
N SER A 162 -11.72 -0.47 3.49
CA SER A 162 -10.34 -0.65 3.01
C SER A 162 -9.72 -1.94 3.58
N GLU A 163 -9.06 -2.71 2.71
CA GLU A 163 -8.41 -3.99 3.07
C GLU A 163 -7.25 -3.84 4.08
N PHE A 164 -6.78 -2.62 4.33
CA PHE A 164 -5.61 -2.31 5.16
C PHE A 164 -5.94 -1.31 6.29
N SER A 165 -7.12 -1.45 6.89
CA SER A 165 -7.54 -0.63 8.02
C SER A 165 -6.57 -0.80 9.22
N ALA A 166 -5.81 0.25 9.51
CA ALA A 166 -4.88 0.33 10.63
C ALA A 166 -5.53 0.79 11.95
N ASN A 167 -6.84 1.02 11.99
CA ASN A 167 -7.54 1.64 13.12
C ASN A 167 -8.61 0.69 13.71
N PRO A 168 -8.61 0.39 15.03
CA PRO A 168 -9.59 -0.53 15.62
C PRO A 168 -11.02 -0.02 15.49
N ALA A 169 -11.24 1.30 15.48
CA ALA A 169 -12.57 1.87 15.28
C ALA A 169 -13.09 1.59 13.86
N GLU A 170 -12.20 1.61 12.86
CA GLU A 170 -12.56 1.27 11.49
C GLU A 170 -12.80 -0.24 11.33
N GLN A 171 -11.98 -1.10 11.96
CA GLN A 171 -12.21 -2.55 11.99
C GLN A 171 -13.52 -2.91 12.69
N GLN A 172 -13.87 -2.21 13.77
CA GLN A 172 -15.15 -2.36 14.45
C GLN A 172 -16.32 -1.99 13.52
N ARG A 173 -16.21 -0.88 12.76
CA ARG A 173 -17.18 -0.51 11.73
C ARG A 173 -17.30 -1.57 10.63
N GLN A 174 -16.18 -2.16 10.20
CA GLN A 174 -16.20 -3.26 9.22
C GLN A 174 -16.96 -4.48 9.74
N LEU A 175 -16.74 -4.89 11.00
CA LEU A 175 -17.52 -5.97 11.63
C LEU A 175 -19.00 -5.64 11.73
N GLU A 176 -19.35 -4.41 12.07
CA GLU A 176 -20.74 -3.98 12.14
C GLU A 176 -21.39 -4.05 10.76
N ALA A 177 -20.71 -3.57 9.72
CA ALA A 177 -21.18 -3.67 8.34
C ALA A 177 -21.39 -5.14 7.91
N LEU A 178 -20.46 -6.04 8.25
CA LEU A 178 -20.59 -7.48 7.98
C LEU A 178 -21.80 -8.12 8.67
N ARG A 179 -22.04 -7.79 9.95
CA ARG A 179 -23.20 -8.30 10.70
C ARG A 179 -24.52 -7.84 10.12
N VAL A 180 -24.59 -6.56 9.72
CA VAL A 180 -25.79 -6.01 9.10
C VAL A 180 -26.03 -6.65 7.74
N LEU A 181 -24.97 -6.88 6.97
CA LEU A 181 -25.05 -7.60 5.70
C LEU A 181 -25.54 -9.04 5.88
N ASP A 182 -24.97 -9.80 6.82
CA ASP A 182 -25.37 -11.19 7.06
C ASP A 182 -26.86 -11.29 7.45
N ALA A 183 -27.30 -10.46 8.40
CA ALA A 183 -28.70 -10.42 8.81
C ALA A 183 -29.64 -10.00 7.67
N ALA A 184 -29.21 -9.07 6.81
CA ALA A 184 -29.99 -8.68 5.66
C ALA A 184 -30.11 -9.84 4.65
N LEU A 185 -29.01 -10.53 4.35
CA LEU A 185 -28.97 -11.69 3.45
C LEU A 185 -29.84 -12.84 3.96
N GLU A 186 -29.80 -13.15 5.25
CA GLU A 186 -30.64 -14.18 5.88
C GLU A 186 -32.14 -13.84 5.84
N SER A 187 -32.48 -12.55 5.84
CA SER A 187 -33.87 -12.07 5.79
C SER A 187 -34.47 -12.02 4.39
N LEU A 188 -33.66 -12.30 3.35
CA LEU A 188 -34.12 -12.31 1.96
C LEU A 188 -34.97 -13.54 1.67
N PRO A 189 -35.99 -13.43 0.79
CA PRO A 189 -36.65 -14.59 0.22
C PRO A 189 -35.63 -15.54 -0.44
N PRO A 190 -35.81 -16.89 -0.37
CA PRO A 190 -34.86 -17.85 -0.92
C PRO A 190 -34.47 -17.59 -2.39
N ASP A 191 -35.45 -17.17 -3.21
CA ASP A 191 -35.21 -16.85 -4.62
C ASP A 191 -34.28 -15.62 -4.79
N ALA A 192 -34.43 -14.61 -3.93
CA ALA A 192 -33.60 -13.41 -3.95
C ALA A 192 -32.20 -13.69 -3.39
N ALA A 193 -32.08 -14.50 -2.34
CA ALA A 193 -30.79 -14.95 -1.81
C ALA A 193 -30.03 -15.78 -2.87
N ALA A 194 -30.69 -16.74 -3.52
CA ALA A 194 -30.11 -17.52 -4.61
C ALA A 194 -29.72 -16.64 -5.82
N ALA A 195 -30.38 -15.50 -6.02
CA ALA A 195 -30.03 -14.56 -7.08
C ALA A 195 -28.69 -13.83 -6.84
N LEU A 196 -28.26 -13.71 -5.58
CA LEU A 196 -26.98 -13.09 -5.21
C LEU A 196 -25.78 -14.05 -5.30
N ALA A 197 -26.02 -15.37 -5.36
CA ALA A 197 -24.97 -16.36 -5.43
C ALA A 197 -24.03 -16.12 -6.63
N GLY A 198 -22.73 -16.20 -6.38
CA GLY A 198 -21.63 -16.00 -7.32
C GLY A 198 -21.29 -14.54 -7.62
N LEU A 199 -22.00 -13.56 -7.06
CA LEU A 199 -21.74 -12.15 -7.28
C LEU A 199 -20.76 -11.56 -6.26
N PRO A 200 -19.89 -10.62 -6.67
CA PRO A 200 -19.07 -9.87 -5.74
C PRO A 200 -19.86 -8.73 -5.08
N ILE A 201 -19.67 -8.54 -3.78
CA ILE A 201 -20.31 -7.49 -2.98
C ILE A 201 -19.26 -6.64 -2.29
N CYS A 202 -19.42 -5.32 -2.32
CA CYS A 202 -18.64 -4.35 -1.56
C CYS A 202 -19.55 -3.61 -0.57
N ALA A 203 -19.42 -3.92 0.72
CA ALA A 203 -20.24 -3.31 1.77
C ALA A 203 -19.49 -2.17 2.48
N HIS A 204 -20.17 -1.02 2.61
CA HIS A 204 -19.65 0.19 3.24
C HIS A 204 -20.37 0.46 4.55
N HIS A 205 -19.63 0.90 5.56
CA HIS A 205 -20.25 1.35 6.81
C HIS A 205 -20.93 2.73 6.57
N PRO A 206 -22.12 3.01 7.14
CA PRO A 206 -22.80 4.30 6.98
C PRO A 206 -21.94 5.52 7.33
N ASP A 207 -21.14 5.41 8.40
CA ASP A 207 -20.25 6.49 8.86
C ASP A 207 -18.89 6.56 8.14
N ALA A 208 -18.64 5.66 7.18
CA ALA A 208 -17.39 5.63 6.41
C ALA A 208 -17.69 5.32 4.93
N PRO A 209 -18.42 6.21 4.23
CA PRO A 209 -18.73 6.00 2.81
C PRO A 209 -17.44 6.00 1.97
N ALA A 210 -17.41 5.16 0.94
CA ALA A 210 -16.24 4.95 0.08
C ALA A 210 -15.65 6.24 -0.48
N ALA A 211 -14.46 6.64 -0.03
CA ALA A 211 -13.72 7.71 -0.68
C ALA A 211 -13.23 7.24 -2.07
N GLY A 212 -13.78 7.82 -3.14
CA GLY A 212 -13.24 7.70 -4.51
C GLY A 212 -13.97 6.77 -5.49
N ALA A 213 -15.14 6.23 -5.17
CA ALA A 213 -15.94 5.48 -6.14
C ALA A 213 -16.87 6.42 -6.94
N PRO A 214 -16.92 6.35 -8.29
CA PRO A 214 -17.77 7.21 -9.12
C PRO A 214 -19.28 7.01 -8.86
N ALA A 215 -19.68 5.92 -8.19
CA ALA A 215 -21.05 5.62 -7.80
C ALA A 215 -21.47 6.22 -6.43
N LEU A 216 -20.77 7.27 -5.97
CA LEU A 216 -20.98 7.89 -4.67
C LEU A 216 -22.34 8.57 -4.52
N GLU A 217 -22.95 9.09 -5.59
CA GLU A 217 -24.25 9.78 -5.51
C GLU A 217 -25.41 8.81 -5.23
N GLU A 218 -25.47 7.67 -5.92
CA GLU A 218 -26.50 6.64 -5.67
C GLU A 218 -26.32 5.98 -4.30
N LEU A 219 -25.07 5.72 -3.89
CA LEU A 219 -24.79 5.24 -2.54
C LEU A 219 -25.17 6.27 -1.46
N ALA A 220 -24.90 7.56 -1.67
CA ALA A 220 -25.18 8.60 -0.67
C ALA A 220 -26.67 8.73 -0.34
N GLU A 221 -27.56 8.32 -1.25
CA GLU A 221 -29.00 8.28 -1.02
C GLU A 221 -29.47 6.98 -0.34
N GLY A 222 -28.54 6.14 0.12
CA GLY A 222 -28.84 4.85 0.75
C GLY A 222 -29.28 3.77 -0.25
N ARG A 223 -29.13 4.02 -1.56
CA ARG A 223 -29.45 3.04 -2.60
C ARG A 223 -28.20 2.23 -2.91
N GLY A 224 -28.33 0.91 -2.95
CA GLY A 224 -27.27 0.06 -3.49
C GLY A 224 -27.11 0.32 -4.99
N CYS A 225 -25.91 0.14 -5.53
CA CYS A 225 -25.66 0.27 -6.95
C CYS A 225 -24.84 -0.92 -7.49
N VAL A 226 -24.88 -1.09 -8.82
CA VAL A 226 -24.06 -2.06 -9.54
C VAL A 226 -22.95 -1.28 -10.24
N ALA A 227 -21.69 -1.53 -9.85
CA ALA A 227 -20.54 -0.95 -10.53
C ALA A 227 -20.34 -1.56 -11.92
N ASP A 228 -19.56 -0.88 -12.76
CA ASP A 228 -19.33 -1.32 -14.14
C ASP A 228 -18.58 -2.66 -14.21
N ASP A 229 -17.80 -3.01 -13.19
CA ASP A 229 -17.14 -4.32 -13.08
C ASP A 229 -18.07 -5.44 -12.54
N GLY A 230 -19.34 -5.11 -12.27
CA GLY A 230 -20.35 -6.04 -11.75
C GLY A 230 -20.31 -6.23 -10.24
N VAL A 231 -19.52 -5.43 -9.50
CA VAL A 231 -19.54 -5.43 -8.03
C VAL A 231 -20.78 -4.73 -7.51
N LEU A 232 -21.47 -5.37 -6.56
CA LEU A 232 -22.61 -4.78 -5.87
C LEU A 232 -22.10 -3.89 -4.73
N HIS A 233 -22.24 -2.57 -4.86
CA HIS A 233 -21.89 -1.64 -3.79
C HIS A 233 -23.12 -1.34 -2.95
N VAL A 234 -23.03 -1.56 -1.64
CA VAL A 234 -24.14 -1.36 -0.70
C VAL A 234 -23.68 -0.65 0.56
N ILE A 235 -24.56 0.16 1.15
CA ILE A 235 -24.36 0.69 2.50
C ILE A 235 -24.98 -0.27 3.49
N ALA A 236 -24.20 -0.70 4.47
CA ALA A 236 -24.60 -1.64 5.51
C ALA A 236 -25.43 -0.96 6.61
N ASP A 237 -26.54 -0.33 6.22
CA ASP A 237 -27.53 0.24 7.12
C ASP A 237 -28.64 -0.76 7.43
N ARG A 238 -28.98 -0.89 8.72
CA ARG A 238 -29.94 -1.89 9.23
C ARG A 238 -31.35 -1.69 8.71
N HIS A 239 -31.70 -0.47 8.35
CA HIS A 239 -33.06 -0.12 7.95
C HIS A 239 -33.27 -0.19 6.44
N SER A 240 -32.24 0.07 5.64
CA SER A 240 -32.34 0.18 4.19
C SER A 240 -31.65 -0.96 3.40
N LEU A 241 -30.68 -1.68 3.97
CA LEU A 241 -29.86 -2.63 3.21
C LEU A 241 -30.69 -3.74 2.55
N ARG A 242 -31.67 -4.30 3.25
CA ARG A 242 -32.53 -5.36 2.72
C ARG A 242 -33.27 -4.90 1.46
N ASP A 243 -33.88 -3.72 1.54
CA ASP A 243 -34.63 -3.16 0.42
C ASP A 243 -33.68 -2.77 -0.72
N ALA A 244 -32.50 -2.24 -0.39
CA ALA A 244 -31.45 -1.98 -1.37
C ALA A 244 -31.08 -3.25 -2.14
N LEU A 245 -30.79 -4.36 -1.46
CA LEU A 245 -30.45 -5.66 -2.08
C LEU A 245 -31.56 -6.17 -3.01
N LEU A 246 -32.83 -5.98 -2.65
CA LEU A 246 -33.98 -6.40 -3.46
C LEU A 246 -34.19 -5.52 -4.71
N THR A 247 -33.68 -4.30 -4.71
CA THR A 247 -33.82 -3.34 -5.82
C THR A 247 -32.65 -3.39 -6.82
N LEU A 248 -31.56 -4.07 -6.49
CA LEU A 248 -30.39 -4.18 -7.36
C LEU A 248 -30.70 -4.96 -8.64
N ASP A 249 -30.13 -4.50 -9.76
CA ASP A 249 -30.18 -5.21 -11.04
C ASP A 249 -29.14 -6.35 -11.05
N LEU A 250 -29.52 -7.49 -10.48
CA LEU A 250 -28.64 -8.66 -10.34
C LEU A 250 -28.30 -9.30 -11.69
N ASP A 251 -29.18 -9.20 -12.68
CA ASP A 251 -28.92 -9.72 -14.02
C ASP A 251 -27.83 -8.88 -14.71
N ARG A 252 -27.90 -7.55 -14.59
CA ARG A 252 -26.82 -6.66 -15.05
C ARG A 252 -25.51 -6.97 -14.33
N ALA A 253 -25.52 -7.09 -12.99
CA ALA A 253 -24.33 -7.39 -12.20
C ALA A 253 -23.66 -8.69 -12.66
N ARG A 254 -24.42 -9.77 -12.89
CA ARG A 254 -23.90 -11.06 -13.37
C ARG A 254 -23.29 -10.97 -14.76
N VAL A 255 -23.89 -10.17 -15.64
CA VAL A 255 -23.33 -9.95 -16.98
C VAL A 255 -22.01 -9.19 -16.86
N LEU A 256 -21.99 -8.07 -16.14
CA LEU A 256 -20.81 -7.24 -15.96
C LEU A 256 -19.66 -7.98 -15.27
N ALA A 257 -19.93 -8.72 -14.19
CA ALA A 257 -18.91 -9.51 -13.50
C ALA A 257 -18.28 -10.58 -14.42
N ARG A 258 -19.08 -11.25 -15.24
CA ARG A 258 -18.56 -12.22 -16.24
C ARG A 258 -17.73 -11.55 -17.32
N VAL A 259 -18.15 -10.37 -17.79
CA VAL A 259 -17.43 -9.60 -18.81
C VAL A 259 -16.11 -9.08 -18.23
N SER A 260 -16.11 -8.54 -17.01
CA SER A 260 -14.91 -8.11 -16.29
C SER A 260 -13.90 -9.25 -16.12
N LEU A 261 -14.35 -10.43 -15.66
CA LEU A 261 -13.52 -11.62 -15.55
C LEU A 261 -12.96 -12.08 -16.91
N PHE A 262 -13.77 -12.01 -17.97
CA PHE A 262 -13.33 -12.30 -19.32
C PHE A 262 -12.17 -11.38 -19.74
N TRP A 263 -12.29 -10.07 -19.53
CA TRP A 263 -11.22 -9.12 -19.88
C TRP A 263 -9.96 -9.34 -19.05
N GLN A 264 -10.07 -9.53 -17.74
CA GLN A 264 -8.92 -9.82 -16.88
C GLN A 264 -8.22 -11.14 -17.27
N ARG A 265 -8.98 -12.15 -17.68
CA ARG A 265 -8.41 -13.39 -18.21
C ARG A 265 -7.69 -13.14 -19.53
N ARG A 266 -8.28 -12.36 -20.44
CA ARG A 266 -7.65 -12.01 -21.71
C ARG A 266 -6.35 -11.21 -21.54
N VAL A 267 -6.31 -10.26 -20.61
CA VAL A 267 -5.08 -9.54 -20.24
C VAL A 267 -3.98 -10.56 -19.89
N ARG A 268 -4.26 -11.48 -18.96
CA ARG A 268 -3.30 -12.51 -18.53
C ARG A 268 -2.84 -13.44 -19.65
N GLU A 269 -3.75 -13.83 -20.55
CA GLU A 269 -3.45 -14.70 -21.69
C GLU A 269 -2.56 -14.01 -22.74
N LEU A 270 -2.73 -12.70 -22.96
CA LEU A 270 -2.03 -11.96 -24.02
C LEU A 270 -0.67 -11.42 -23.57
N THR A 271 -0.50 -11.08 -22.29
CA THR A 271 0.74 -10.50 -21.75
C THR A 271 2.01 -11.29 -22.11
N PRO A 272 2.08 -12.63 -21.95
CA PRO A 272 3.31 -13.38 -22.28
C PRO A 272 3.70 -13.29 -23.75
N ALA A 273 2.72 -13.33 -24.66
CA ALA A 273 2.96 -13.21 -26.09
C ALA A 273 3.52 -11.83 -26.46
N LEU A 274 3.00 -10.77 -25.83
CA LEU A 274 3.49 -9.40 -26.02
C LEU A 274 4.90 -9.21 -25.47
N VAL A 275 5.19 -9.75 -24.28
CA VAL A 275 6.55 -9.72 -23.68
C VAL A 275 7.55 -10.37 -24.63
N GLN A 276 7.20 -11.54 -25.19
CA GLN A 276 8.07 -12.23 -26.14
C GLN A 276 8.24 -11.46 -27.45
N LEU A 277 7.15 -10.97 -28.03
CA LEU A 277 7.12 -10.28 -29.33
C LEU A 277 7.88 -8.94 -29.29
N LEU A 278 7.67 -8.16 -28.23
CA LEU A 278 8.26 -6.82 -28.09
C LEU A 278 9.67 -6.85 -27.49
N GLY A 279 10.10 -8.00 -26.97
CA GLY A 279 11.43 -8.18 -26.38
C GLY A 279 11.65 -7.47 -25.05
N VAL A 280 10.63 -6.88 -24.44
CA VAL A 280 10.72 -6.15 -23.15
C VAL A 280 10.74 -7.09 -21.93
N GLN A 281 11.05 -6.57 -20.74
CA GLN A 281 11.12 -7.38 -19.53
C GLN A 281 9.72 -7.84 -19.05
N ASN A 282 8.76 -6.91 -19.00
CA ASN A 282 7.38 -7.15 -18.59
C ASN A 282 6.43 -6.23 -19.38
N VAL A 283 5.16 -6.64 -19.47
CA VAL A 283 4.06 -5.81 -19.96
C VAL A 283 2.98 -5.77 -18.88
N TRP A 284 2.69 -4.57 -18.40
CA TRP A 284 1.67 -4.30 -17.38
C TRP A 284 0.55 -3.44 -17.95
N CYS A 285 -0.61 -3.50 -17.32
CA CYS A 285 -1.70 -2.57 -17.55
C CYS A 285 -2.43 -2.30 -16.24
N ASP A 286 -3.09 -1.15 -16.16
CA ASP A 286 -3.99 -0.85 -15.05
C ASP A 286 -5.29 -1.63 -15.21
N THR A 287 -5.53 -2.65 -14.39
CA THR A 287 -6.75 -3.46 -14.42
C THR A 287 -7.84 -2.98 -13.45
N ARG A 288 -7.65 -1.81 -12.81
CA ARG A 288 -8.63 -1.27 -11.84
C ARG A 288 -9.99 -0.95 -12.45
N THR A 289 -10.03 -0.68 -13.75
CA THR A 289 -11.29 -0.42 -14.46
C THR A 289 -11.45 -1.43 -15.59
N GLU A 290 -12.70 -1.77 -15.89
CA GLU A 290 -13.03 -2.62 -17.02
C GLU A 290 -12.56 -1.97 -18.33
N GLN A 291 -12.78 -0.66 -18.48
CA GLN A 291 -12.36 0.11 -19.65
C GLN A 291 -10.86 -0.01 -19.93
N ASN A 292 -10.02 0.06 -18.90
CA ASN A 292 -8.58 -0.08 -19.08
C ASN A 292 -8.20 -1.50 -19.53
N SER A 293 -8.87 -2.53 -18.99
CA SER A 293 -8.66 -3.93 -19.40
C SER A 293 -9.10 -4.16 -20.85
N GLN A 294 -10.24 -3.59 -21.26
CA GLN A 294 -10.71 -3.63 -22.66
C GLN A 294 -9.72 -2.96 -23.61
N ASN A 295 -9.30 -1.75 -23.26
CA ASN A 295 -8.35 -0.96 -24.05
C ASN A 295 -7.02 -1.70 -24.21
N PHE A 296 -6.52 -2.34 -23.15
CA PHE A 296 -5.34 -3.19 -23.23
C PHE A 296 -5.52 -4.35 -24.20
N VAL A 297 -6.64 -5.07 -24.12
CA VAL A 297 -6.88 -6.25 -24.98
C VAL A 297 -7.02 -5.85 -26.45
N ILE A 298 -7.67 -4.73 -26.75
CA ILE A 298 -7.78 -4.18 -28.11
C ILE A 298 -6.40 -3.79 -28.64
N TRP A 299 -5.64 -3.04 -27.85
CA TRP A 299 -4.27 -2.65 -28.16
C TRP A 299 -3.38 -3.87 -28.44
N ALA A 300 -3.41 -4.85 -27.54
CA ALA A 300 -2.68 -6.11 -27.67
C ALA A 300 -3.06 -6.86 -28.96
N GLY A 301 -4.35 -6.87 -29.32
CA GLY A 301 -4.84 -7.41 -30.58
C GLY A 301 -4.18 -6.75 -31.79
N TYR A 302 -4.17 -5.42 -31.86
CA TYR A 302 -3.53 -4.67 -32.95
C TYR A 302 -2.02 -4.92 -33.07
N ILE A 303 -1.34 -5.09 -31.94
CA ILE A 303 0.09 -5.46 -31.91
C ILE A 303 0.29 -6.87 -32.46
N LEU A 304 -0.48 -7.84 -31.96
CA LEU A 304 -0.33 -9.26 -32.34
C LEU A 304 -0.78 -9.55 -33.78
N GLU A 305 -1.69 -8.77 -34.34
CA GLU A 305 -2.05 -8.83 -35.77
C GLU A 305 -0.86 -8.51 -36.69
N GLN A 306 0.06 -7.64 -36.24
CA GLN A 306 1.26 -7.25 -36.97
C GLN A 306 2.51 -8.04 -36.55
N ARG A 307 2.34 -9.17 -35.86
CA ARG A 307 3.46 -9.89 -35.23
C ARG A 307 4.62 -10.18 -36.18
N GLU A 308 4.37 -10.57 -37.43
CA GLU A 308 5.44 -10.94 -38.38
C GLU A 308 6.27 -9.71 -38.80
N ASP A 309 5.62 -8.55 -38.93
CA ASP A 309 6.29 -7.30 -39.25
C ASP A 309 7.05 -6.76 -38.05
N ILE A 310 6.48 -6.88 -36.85
CA ILE A 310 7.13 -6.50 -35.59
C ILE A 310 8.34 -7.40 -35.31
N GLU A 311 8.20 -8.73 -35.43
CA GLU A 311 9.32 -9.69 -35.29
C GLU A 311 10.44 -9.39 -36.28
N ARG A 312 10.10 -9.03 -37.53
CA ARG A 312 11.09 -8.67 -38.55
C ARG A 312 11.80 -7.34 -38.23
N ALA A 313 11.06 -6.36 -37.71
CA ALA A 313 11.58 -5.02 -37.41
C ALA A 313 12.39 -4.99 -36.10
N VAL A 314 11.84 -5.52 -35.02
CA VAL A 314 12.48 -5.59 -33.69
C VAL A 314 13.56 -6.66 -33.66
N GLY A 315 13.37 -7.77 -34.38
CA GLY A 315 14.34 -8.85 -34.47
C GLY A 315 14.59 -9.55 -33.12
N PRO A 316 15.81 -10.03 -32.85
CA PRO A 316 16.15 -10.72 -31.61
C PRO A 316 16.45 -9.76 -30.44
N ARG A 317 16.13 -8.47 -30.56
CA ARG A 317 16.43 -7.47 -29.54
C ARG A 317 15.71 -7.80 -28.23
N ARG A 318 16.41 -7.59 -27.12
CA ARG A 318 15.86 -7.72 -25.77
C ARG A 318 16.14 -6.44 -25.03
N PHE A 319 15.08 -5.88 -24.46
CA PHE A 319 15.12 -4.64 -23.71
C PHE A 319 15.02 -4.91 -22.21
N THR A 320 15.63 -4.00 -21.48
CA THR A 320 15.80 -4.03 -20.03
C THR A 320 14.70 -3.28 -19.29
N PHE A 321 13.98 -2.40 -19.97
CA PHE A 321 12.81 -1.72 -19.44
C PHE A 321 11.55 -2.59 -19.50
N SER A 322 10.57 -2.22 -18.66
CA SER A 322 9.22 -2.78 -18.69
C SER A 322 8.25 -1.81 -19.39
N LEU A 323 7.11 -2.32 -19.85
CA LEU A 323 6.09 -1.55 -20.54
C LEU A 323 4.84 -1.45 -19.67
N LEU A 324 4.29 -0.24 -19.49
CA LEU A 324 3.01 -0.02 -18.84
C LEU A 324 2.02 0.57 -19.84
N VAL A 325 0.94 -0.16 -20.10
CA VAL A 325 -0.15 0.30 -20.95
C VAL A 325 -1.20 1.02 -20.10
N HIS A 326 -1.55 2.25 -20.48
CA HIS A 326 -2.55 3.07 -19.77
C HIS A 326 -3.50 3.77 -20.75
N SER A 327 -4.63 4.26 -20.24
CA SER A 327 -5.66 4.93 -21.05
C SER A 327 -5.79 6.44 -20.76
N ASP A 328 -4.81 7.03 -20.08
CA ASP A 328 -4.77 8.48 -19.86
C ASP A 328 -4.55 9.23 -21.19
N ALA A 329 -5.60 9.90 -21.66
CA ALA A 329 -5.61 10.67 -22.89
C ALA A 329 -4.76 11.95 -22.82
N THR A 330 -4.45 12.44 -21.61
CA THR A 330 -3.64 13.64 -21.41
C THR A 330 -2.14 13.37 -21.55
N SER A 331 -1.73 12.11 -21.42
CA SER A 331 -0.36 11.66 -21.59
C SER A 331 0.04 11.51 -23.07
N PRO A 332 1.35 11.57 -23.38
CA PRO A 332 1.87 11.24 -24.70
C PRO A 332 1.51 9.80 -25.10
N ALA A 333 1.54 9.49 -26.40
CA ALA A 333 1.29 8.13 -26.88
C ALA A 333 2.39 7.14 -26.43
N ILE A 334 3.63 7.62 -26.36
CA ILE A 334 4.78 6.88 -25.85
C ILE A 334 5.57 7.87 -24.99
N ASP A 335 5.86 7.50 -23.76
CA ASP A 335 6.68 8.27 -22.83
C ASP A 335 7.57 7.34 -22.01
N PHE A 336 8.87 7.57 -22.01
CA PHE A 336 9.79 6.76 -21.24
C PHE A 336 10.13 7.45 -19.92
N SER A 337 9.74 6.82 -18.81
CA SER A 337 10.11 7.27 -17.48
C SER A 337 11.47 6.70 -17.10
N VAL A 338 12.52 7.52 -17.27
CA VAL A 338 13.89 7.17 -16.88
C VAL A 338 13.97 6.73 -15.42
N ARG A 339 13.23 7.40 -14.51
CA ARG A 339 13.26 7.09 -13.06
C ARG A 339 12.69 5.73 -12.69
N SER A 340 11.65 5.28 -13.39
CA SER A 340 11.00 3.99 -13.10
C SER A 340 11.43 2.86 -14.02
N SER A 341 12.21 3.16 -15.07
CA SER A 341 12.54 2.22 -16.15
C SER A 341 11.30 1.62 -16.81
N ILE A 342 10.23 2.41 -16.88
CA ILE A 342 8.95 2.03 -17.47
C ILE A 342 8.70 2.87 -18.72
N LEU A 343 8.51 2.18 -19.84
CA LEU A 343 7.94 2.76 -21.05
C LEU A 343 6.43 2.80 -20.89
N GLN A 344 5.89 3.99 -20.71
CA GLN A 344 4.46 4.24 -20.69
C GLN A 344 3.95 4.31 -22.13
N VAL A 345 2.95 3.47 -22.44
CA VAL A 345 2.34 3.39 -23.75
C VAL A 345 0.85 3.59 -23.60
N ARG A 346 0.32 4.58 -24.32
CA ARG A 346 -1.11 4.81 -24.33
C ARG A 346 -1.81 3.70 -25.12
N SER A 347 -2.96 3.25 -24.65
CA SER A 347 -3.67 2.10 -25.23
C SER A 347 -4.18 2.33 -26.67
N ASP A 348 -4.23 3.58 -27.13
CA ASP A 348 -4.55 3.93 -28.53
C ASP A 348 -3.28 4.19 -29.38
N CYS A 349 -2.09 3.92 -28.87
CA CYS A 349 -0.83 4.08 -29.60
C CYS A 349 -0.80 3.15 -30.82
N PRO A 350 -0.61 3.68 -32.05
CA PRO A 350 -0.51 2.86 -33.25
C PRO A 350 0.68 1.89 -33.19
N PRO A 351 0.54 0.62 -33.61
CA PRO A 351 1.64 -0.35 -33.60
C PRO A 351 2.91 0.14 -34.29
N ARG A 352 2.76 0.86 -35.41
CA ARG A 352 3.88 1.44 -36.16
C ARG A 352 4.69 2.42 -35.33
N GLN A 353 4.04 3.27 -34.54
CA GLN A 353 4.72 4.24 -33.69
C GLN A 353 5.51 3.55 -32.58
N LEU A 354 4.97 2.47 -31.99
CA LEU A 354 5.70 1.66 -31.03
C LEU A 354 6.90 0.97 -31.66
N VAL A 355 6.74 0.39 -32.86
CA VAL A 355 7.86 -0.24 -33.60
C VAL A 355 8.92 0.80 -33.98
N GLU A 356 8.52 1.98 -34.44
CA GLU A 356 9.42 3.09 -34.71
C GLU A 356 10.23 3.44 -33.46
N PHE A 357 9.59 3.54 -32.30
CA PHE A 357 10.32 3.75 -31.04
C PHE A 357 11.31 2.60 -30.76
N LEU A 358 10.85 1.34 -30.76
CA LEU A 358 11.64 0.13 -30.46
C LEU A 358 12.78 -0.12 -31.46
N THR A 359 12.73 0.48 -32.64
CA THR A 359 13.78 0.38 -33.66
C THR A 359 14.67 1.61 -33.73
N SER A 360 14.22 2.74 -33.18
CA SER A 360 14.95 4.01 -33.11
C SER A 360 16.07 4.01 -32.06
N ASP A 361 16.95 5.00 -32.17
CA ASP A 361 17.97 5.33 -31.16
C ASP A 361 17.35 5.64 -29.78
N GLY A 362 16.07 6.05 -29.73
CA GLY A 362 15.33 6.28 -28.49
C GLY A 362 15.18 5.02 -27.65
N SER A 363 14.99 3.85 -28.29
CA SER A 363 14.94 2.56 -27.57
C SER A 363 16.28 2.16 -27.01
N SER A 364 17.38 2.40 -27.74
CA SER A 364 18.74 2.16 -27.25
C SER A 364 19.05 3.05 -26.04
N ALA A 365 18.72 4.34 -26.12
CA ALA A 365 18.88 5.26 -24.99
C ALA A 365 18.01 4.86 -23.78
N ALA A 366 16.76 4.44 -24.01
CA ALA A 366 15.89 3.93 -22.96
C ALA A 366 16.42 2.63 -22.33
N ASP A 367 17.00 1.75 -23.15
CA ASP A 367 17.60 0.49 -22.71
C ASP A 367 18.89 0.70 -21.91
N GLU A 368 19.75 1.62 -22.36
CA GLU A 368 20.92 2.06 -21.62
C GLU A 368 20.51 2.70 -20.29
N ALA A 369 19.50 3.58 -20.30
CA ALA A 369 18.98 4.20 -19.09
C ALA A 369 18.38 3.17 -18.13
N ALA A 370 17.58 2.23 -18.61
CA ALA A 370 17.01 1.18 -17.77
C ALA A 370 18.09 0.21 -17.25
N SER A 371 19.10 -0.10 -18.06
CA SER A 371 20.28 -0.86 -17.64
C SER A 371 21.09 -0.11 -16.57
N ALA A 372 21.27 1.20 -16.72
CA ALA A 372 21.93 2.06 -15.76
C ALA A 372 21.13 2.16 -14.46
N VAL A 373 19.80 2.27 -14.52
CA VAL A 373 18.95 2.25 -13.32
C VAL A 373 19.01 0.91 -12.63
N ARG A 374 18.99 -0.22 -13.34
CA ARG A 374 19.11 -1.55 -12.71
C ARG A 374 20.50 -1.79 -12.12
N SER A 375 21.54 -1.36 -12.82
CA SER A 375 22.92 -1.41 -12.30
C SER A 375 23.07 -0.49 -11.10
N GLY A 376 22.47 0.70 -11.15
CA GLY A 376 22.41 1.67 -10.06
C GLY A 376 21.61 1.17 -8.88
N GLN A 377 20.49 0.46 -9.08
CA GLN A 377 19.73 -0.20 -8.01
C GLN A 377 20.52 -1.35 -7.39
N ALA A 378 21.27 -2.12 -8.19
CA ALA A 378 22.14 -3.17 -7.68
C ALA A 378 23.31 -2.58 -6.89
N GLU A 379 23.91 -1.48 -7.36
CA GLU A 379 24.97 -0.74 -6.66
C GLU A 379 24.43 -0.07 -5.40
N GLU A 380 23.25 0.55 -5.46
CA GLU A 380 22.53 1.13 -4.32
C GLU A 380 22.28 0.05 -3.27
N GLN A 381 21.70 -1.08 -3.67
CA GLN A 381 21.46 -2.18 -2.75
C GLN A 381 22.75 -2.72 -2.13
N ALA A 382 23.82 -2.85 -2.92
CA ALA A 382 25.13 -3.28 -2.42
C ALA A 382 25.75 -2.25 -1.45
N LEU A 383 25.57 -0.96 -1.71
CA LEU A 383 26.07 0.13 -0.87
C LEU A 383 25.28 0.27 0.43
N LEU A 384 23.94 0.21 0.36
CA LEU A 384 23.08 0.18 1.54
C LEU A 384 23.40 -1.04 2.40
N GLU A 385 23.67 -2.19 1.78
CA GLU A 385 24.12 -3.41 2.47
C GLU A 385 25.53 -3.25 3.08
N ALA A 386 26.44 -2.54 2.42
CA ALA A 386 27.76 -2.23 2.98
C ALA A 386 27.66 -1.29 4.20
N VAL A 387 26.81 -0.26 4.14
CA VAL A 387 26.50 0.61 5.28
C VAL A 387 25.87 -0.22 6.41
N ARG A 388 24.90 -1.09 6.06
CA ARG A 388 24.26 -2.01 7.00
C ARG A 388 25.29 -2.83 7.76
N ALA A 389 26.22 -3.46 7.04
CA ALA A 389 27.28 -4.27 7.61
C ALA A 389 28.28 -3.43 8.43
N ALA A 390 28.64 -2.24 7.95
CA ALA A 390 29.58 -1.37 8.63
C ALA A 390 29.05 -0.90 9.99
N PHE A 391 27.77 -0.54 10.10
CA PHE A 391 27.17 -0.09 11.36
C PHE A 391 26.53 -1.20 12.18
N GLY A 392 26.35 -2.41 11.63
CA GLY A 392 25.57 -3.47 12.27
C GLY A 392 24.07 -3.13 12.35
N ALA A 393 23.54 -2.38 11.38
CA ALA A 393 22.20 -1.78 11.37
C ALA A 393 21.08 -2.66 10.75
N LYS A 394 19.79 -2.45 11.12
CA LYS A 394 18.53 -2.84 10.39
C LYS A 394 18.63 -3.72 9.16
N HIS A 395 19.01 -2.97 8.16
CA HIS A 395 18.11 -2.33 7.20
C HIS A 395 18.64 -0.91 7.13
N VAL A 396 19.13 -0.60 5.96
CA VAL A 396 19.37 0.77 5.55
C VAL A 396 18.47 0.92 4.33
N VAL A 397 17.53 1.85 4.40
CA VAL A 397 16.58 2.09 3.32
C VAL A 397 16.76 3.50 2.78
N ARG A 398 16.45 3.65 1.50
CA ARG A 398 16.30 4.96 0.89
C ARG A 398 14.89 5.48 1.14
N VAL A 399 14.80 6.75 1.52
CA VAL A 399 13.53 7.50 1.55
C VAL A 399 13.61 8.57 0.49
N CYS A 400 12.67 8.54 -0.46
CA CYS A 400 12.66 9.48 -1.57
C CYS A 400 11.75 10.67 -1.25
N GLY A 401 12.31 11.87 -1.25
CA GLY A 401 11.55 13.06 -1.60
C GLY A 401 11.24 13.06 -3.10
N ALA A 402 10.09 13.62 -3.51
CA ALA A 402 9.67 13.67 -4.93
C ALA A 402 10.68 14.39 -5.87
N SER A 403 11.64 15.11 -5.30
CA SER A 403 12.59 15.99 -5.98
C SER A 403 14.03 15.50 -6.08
N SER A 404 14.46 14.44 -5.39
CA SER A 404 15.88 14.00 -5.43
C SER A 404 16.13 12.94 -6.50
N ASP A 405 17.17 13.11 -7.31
CA ASP A 405 17.55 12.21 -8.43
C ASP A 405 18.21 10.90 -7.96
N GLY A 406 18.06 10.52 -6.69
CA GLY A 406 18.66 9.32 -6.09
C GLY A 406 20.18 9.39 -5.89
N SER A 407 20.91 10.25 -6.63
CA SER A 407 22.36 10.43 -6.47
C SER A 407 22.74 10.97 -5.09
N ASP A 408 21.90 11.83 -4.51
CA ASP A 408 22.15 12.41 -3.19
C ASP A 408 22.10 11.34 -2.10
N VAL A 409 21.14 10.42 -2.17
CA VAL A 409 21.00 9.30 -1.22
C VAL A 409 22.21 8.37 -1.31
N LEU A 410 22.69 8.08 -2.53
CA LEU A 410 23.92 7.30 -2.73
C LEU A 410 25.14 8.03 -2.15
N ALA A 411 25.25 9.35 -2.33
CA ALA A 411 26.31 10.15 -1.74
C ALA A 411 26.26 10.13 -0.20
N GLY A 412 25.06 10.20 0.39
CA GLY A 412 24.83 10.05 1.82
C GLY A 412 25.24 8.67 2.34
N ALA A 413 24.90 7.60 1.61
CA ALA A 413 25.30 6.23 1.95
C ALA A 413 26.83 6.05 1.91
N ARG A 414 27.51 6.58 0.87
CA ARG A 414 28.98 6.58 0.81
C ARG A 414 29.58 7.35 1.97
N ARG A 415 29.05 8.54 2.27
CA ARG A 415 29.52 9.37 3.39
C ARG A 415 29.36 8.67 4.74
N LEU A 416 28.25 7.96 4.96
CA LEU A 416 28.06 7.13 6.15
C LEU A 416 29.12 6.03 6.23
N LEU A 417 29.37 5.32 5.13
CA LEU A 417 30.34 4.24 5.07
C LEU A 417 31.78 4.73 5.31
N GLU A 418 32.18 5.83 4.66
CA GLU A 418 33.51 6.44 4.79
C GLU A 418 33.80 6.90 6.22
N ASN A 419 32.78 7.31 6.96
CA ASN A 419 32.91 7.84 8.31
C ASN A 419 32.45 6.86 9.40
N ALA A 420 32.20 5.60 9.06
CA ALA A 420 31.64 4.62 9.98
C ALA A 420 32.45 4.47 11.27
N GLU A 421 33.78 4.40 11.18
CA GLU A 421 34.66 4.27 12.35
C GLU A 421 34.67 5.53 13.23
N ALA A 422 34.61 6.72 12.62
CA ALA A 422 34.52 7.98 13.36
C ALA A 422 33.18 8.12 14.09
N ILE A 423 32.08 7.70 13.45
CA ILE A 423 30.74 7.73 14.03
C ILE A 423 30.64 6.73 15.19
N LYS A 424 31.15 5.50 15.04
CA LYS A 424 31.24 4.53 16.14
C LYS A 424 32.10 5.05 17.30
N GLY A 425 33.25 5.66 16.98
CA GLY A 425 34.16 6.26 17.95
C GLY A 425 33.57 7.47 18.70
N SER A 426 32.47 8.05 18.21
CA SER A 426 31.77 9.17 18.85
C SER A 426 30.85 8.74 20.00
N GLY A 427 30.72 7.44 20.25
CA GLY A 427 29.84 6.90 21.31
C GLY A 427 28.37 6.78 20.91
N VAL A 428 28.05 6.95 19.63
CA VAL A 428 26.73 6.66 19.06
C VAL A 428 26.76 5.24 18.48
N ASP A 429 26.05 4.33 19.15
CA ASP A 429 25.89 2.97 18.66
C ASP A 429 24.69 2.88 17.72
N LEU A 430 24.97 2.60 16.45
CA LEU A 430 23.96 2.34 15.41
C LEU A 430 23.85 0.84 15.09
N SER A 431 24.59 0.00 15.82
CA SER A 431 24.34 -1.44 15.80
C SER A 431 22.95 -1.63 16.36
N GLY A 432 22.12 -2.38 15.64
CA GLY A 432 20.75 -2.38 16.07
C GLY A 432 19.92 -1.20 15.65
N ALA A 433 20.28 -0.34 14.70
CA ALA A 433 19.39 0.75 14.25
C ALA A 433 18.84 0.57 12.81
N SER A 434 17.53 0.82 12.59
CA SER A 434 16.95 0.83 11.23
C SER A 434 17.25 2.20 10.64
N LEU A 435 18.13 2.29 9.66
CA LEU A 435 18.55 3.58 9.12
C LEU A 435 17.75 3.91 7.87
N ALA A 436 17.30 5.15 7.78
CA ALA A 436 16.73 5.73 6.59
C ALA A 436 17.67 6.85 6.11
N ILE A 437 18.06 6.83 4.84
CA ILE A 437 18.75 7.97 4.24
C ILE A 437 17.68 8.83 3.60
N ASP A 438 17.52 10.04 4.13
CA ASP A 438 16.35 10.90 3.92
C ASP A 438 16.78 12.37 3.72
N ASP A 439 15.87 13.34 3.76
CA ASP A 439 16.18 14.78 3.70
C ASP A 439 16.27 15.47 5.07
N CYS A 440 15.98 14.75 6.16
CA CYS A 440 15.97 15.30 7.51
C CYS A 440 16.34 14.27 8.59
N TYR A 441 16.47 14.77 9.82
CA TYR A 441 16.67 13.99 11.03
C TYR A 441 15.33 13.70 11.70
N GLU A 442 14.87 12.45 11.66
CA GLU A 442 13.59 12.04 12.26
C GLU A 442 13.68 10.62 12.82
N VAL A 443 12.89 10.33 13.86
CA VAL A 443 12.61 8.94 14.26
C VAL A 443 11.16 8.64 13.92
N TRP A 444 10.96 7.67 13.04
CA TRP A 444 9.62 7.28 12.60
C TRP A 444 8.91 6.48 13.68
N GLY A 445 7.57 6.52 13.69
CA GLY A 445 6.75 5.62 14.53
C GLY A 445 6.97 4.13 14.23
N SER A 446 7.59 3.82 13.09
CA SER A 446 8.04 2.48 12.69
C SER A 446 9.44 2.10 13.20
N GLY A 447 10.18 3.02 13.83
CA GLY A 447 11.51 2.78 14.40
C GLY A 447 12.70 3.05 13.47
N PHE A 448 12.48 3.66 12.30
CA PHE A 448 13.56 4.14 11.44
C PHE A 448 14.17 5.44 11.97
N ILE A 449 15.49 5.57 11.90
CA ILE A 449 16.23 6.80 12.13
C ILE A 449 16.58 7.38 10.76
N SER A 450 15.90 8.45 10.38
CA SER A 450 16.22 9.24 9.20
C SER A 450 17.50 10.05 9.44
N ILE A 451 18.46 9.91 8.54
CA ILE A 451 19.69 10.70 8.47
C ILE A 451 19.63 11.46 7.13
N PRO A 452 19.75 12.79 7.14
CA PRO A 452 19.73 13.57 5.93
C PRO A 452 20.92 13.19 5.05
N TYR A 453 20.72 12.98 3.75
CA TYR A 453 21.77 12.54 2.84
C TYR A 453 22.98 13.50 2.78
N ASP A 454 22.80 14.77 3.16
CA ASP A 454 23.82 15.82 3.16
C ASP A 454 24.40 16.13 4.54
N PHE A 455 24.19 15.26 5.54
CA PHE A 455 24.65 15.45 6.92
C PHE A 455 26.13 15.88 7.06
N ASP A 456 26.39 16.77 8.02
CA ASP A 456 27.73 17.10 8.53
C ASP A 456 28.03 16.22 9.76
N LEU A 457 29.24 15.65 9.82
CA LEU A 457 29.70 14.81 10.93
C LEU A 457 29.67 15.55 12.28
N ARG A 458 29.89 16.87 12.26
CA ARG A 458 29.88 17.71 13.47
C ARG A 458 28.49 17.78 14.11
N ASP A 459 27.45 17.70 13.27
CA ASP A 459 26.06 17.80 13.69
C ASP A 459 25.40 16.42 13.82
N LEU A 460 25.95 15.40 13.15
CA LEU A 460 25.42 14.04 13.18
C LEU A 460 25.40 13.45 14.58
N GLN A 461 26.51 13.52 15.33
CA GLN A 461 26.59 12.99 16.69
C GLN A 461 25.57 13.63 17.66
N PRO A 462 25.49 14.97 17.80
CA PRO A 462 24.52 15.58 18.70
C PRO A 462 23.07 15.35 18.25
N GLN A 463 22.80 15.26 16.94
CA GLN A 463 21.45 14.98 16.43
C GLN A 463 21.04 13.53 16.64
N LEU A 464 21.92 12.56 16.37
CA LEU A 464 21.64 11.14 16.65
C LEU A 464 21.49 10.92 18.16
N THR A 465 22.36 11.49 18.99
CA THR A 465 22.23 11.43 20.45
C THR A 465 20.91 12.04 20.91
N ARG A 466 20.50 13.17 20.34
CA ARG A 466 19.22 13.81 20.64
C ARG A 466 18.03 12.98 20.16
N LEU A 467 18.05 12.41 18.97
CA LEU A 467 16.95 11.60 18.44
C LEU A 467 16.79 10.30 19.23
N LEU A 468 17.91 9.66 19.57
CA LEU A 468 17.96 8.51 20.46
C LEU A 468 17.49 8.87 21.88
N ALA A 469 17.71 10.11 22.34
CA ALA A 469 17.20 10.62 23.62
C ALA A 469 15.77 11.22 23.56
N ALA A 470 15.25 11.60 22.39
CA ALA A 470 13.95 12.26 22.19
C ALA A 470 12.85 11.29 21.74
N GLY A 471 13.18 10.09 21.27
CA GLY A 471 12.27 8.93 21.29
C GLY A 471 11.72 8.63 22.71
N ASP A 472 12.32 9.27 23.71
CA ASP A 472 11.94 9.31 25.13
C ASP A 472 10.94 10.44 25.50
N GLY A 473 10.42 11.23 24.55
CA GLY A 473 9.59 12.41 24.81
C GLY A 473 8.58 12.83 23.72
N GLY A 474 7.46 12.10 23.62
CA GLY A 474 6.11 12.60 23.28
C GLY A 474 5.82 13.35 21.97
N GLY A 475 5.03 12.74 21.10
CA GLY A 475 4.06 13.46 20.26
C GLY A 475 2.87 13.89 21.12
N GLY A 476 2.58 15.19 21.15
CA GLY A 476 1.40 15.77 21.76
C GLY A 476 0.93 16.95 20.93
N GLY A 477 -0.17 16.76 20.21
CA GLY A 477 -0.97 17.87 19.71
C GLY A 477 -1.95 18.34 20.78
N GLY A 478 -2.14 19.66 20.88
CA GLY A 478 -3.40 20.26 21.36
C GLY A 478 -3.30 21.30 22.48
N GLY A 479 -3.71 22.52 22.16
CA GLY A 479 -4.13 23.58 23.12
C GLY A 479 -4.04 24.95 22.44
N GLY A 480 -5.11 25.45 21.80
CA GLY A 480 -6.06 26.42 22.39
C GLY A 480 -5.52 27.85 22.20
N GLY A 481 -6.17 28.82 21.54
CA GLY A 481 -7.58 29.13 21.43
C GLY A 481 -7.77 30.56 21.94
N GLU A 482 -7.88 31.55 21.04
CA GLU A 482 -8.43 32.88 21.31
C GLU A 482 -8.77 33.59 19.97
N GLY A 483 -10.00 34.13 19.84
CA GLY A 483 -10.30 35.18 18.84
C GLY A 483 -11.52 35.05 17.91
N ALA A 484 -12.72 35.21 18.47
CA ALA A 484 -13.87 36.03 18.00
C ALA A 484 -14.61 35.82 16.63
N ALA A 485 -15.95 35.70 16.76
CA ALA A 485 -17.07 36.24 15.94
C ALA A 485 -17.23 35.76 14.47
N ALA A 486 -18.41 35.52 13.87
CA ALA A 486 -19.80 35.93 14.12
C ALA A 486 -20.81 34.99 13.40
N GLU A 487 -22.09 35.09 13.79
CA GLU A 487 -23.38 34.99 13.03
C GLU A 487 -23.34 34.43 11.59
N GLY A 488 -24.26 33.60 11.07
CA GLY A 488 -25.68 33.35 11.32
C GLY A 488 -26.36 32.97 9.97
N GLY A 489 -27.53 32.31 10.00
CA GLY A 489 -28.47 32.21 8.86
C GLY A 489 -28.28 30.99 7.93
N ALA A 490 -29.16 29.99 7.95
CA ALA A 490 -30.49 29.94 7.30
C ALA A 490 -30.46 29.57 5.79
N GLY A 491 -30.69 28.28 5.54
CA GLY A 491 -31.57 27.67 4.51
C GLY A 491 -31.60 28.20 3.06
N ARG A 492 -31.50 27.26 2.11
CA ARG A 492 -32.52 27.08 1.05
C ARG A 492 -32.30 25.80 0.24
N ARG A 493 -33.40 25.07 0.08
CA ARG A 493 -33.63 23.97 -0.87
C ARG A 493 -33.79 24.53 -2.28
N HIS A 494 -33.41 23.74 -3.29
CA HIS A 494 -34.03 23.80 -4.61
C HIS A 494 -34.11 22.39 -5.21
N ASP A 495 -35.36 21.97 -5.44
CA ASP A 495 -35.77 20.81 -6.24
C ASP A 495 -35.74 21.17 -7.74
N THR A 496 -35.43 20.18 -8.60
CA THR A 496 -35.99 19.95 -9.96
C THR A 496 -35.45 18.59 -10.47
N VAL A 497 -36.22 17.50 -10.61
CA VAL A 497 -37.24 17.11 -11.62
C VAL A 497 -36.68 16.62 -12.99
N ALA A 498 -36.65 15.28 -13.11
CA ALA A 498 -37.18 14.39 -14.17
C ALA A 498 -36.59 14.22 -15.59
N ALA A 499 -36.62 12.93 -16.00
CA ALA A 499 -37.03 12.30 -17.29
C ALA A 499 -35.92 11.48 -17.99
N ALA A 500 -35.88 10.14 -17.96
CA ALA A 500 -36.76 9.11 -18.55
C ALA A 500 -36.54 8.82 -20.06
N ALA A 501 -36.03 7.62 -20.40
CA ALA A 501 -36.33 6.75 -21.56
C ALA A 501 -35.29 5.61 -21.63
N ALA A 502 -35.55 4.33 -21.32
CA ALA A 502 -36.42 3.32 -21.94
C ALA A 502 -36.02 2.90 -23.37
N ALA A 503 -35.37 1.74 -23.53
CA ALA A 503 -35.65 0.79 -24.63
C ALA A 503 -35.03 -0.61 -24.37
N ARG A 504 -35.87 -1.63 -24.59
CA ARG A 504 -35.68 -3.07 -24.40
C ARG A 504 -34.90 -3.74 -25.54
N ALA A 505 -34.17 -4.82 -25.25
CA ALA A 505 -34.13 -6.02 -26.10
C ALA A 505 -33.67 -7.26 -25.31
N ARG A 506 -34.21 -8.42 -25.71
CA ARG A 506 -34.28 -9.72 -25.01
C ARG A 506 -33.52 -10.80 -25.84
N PRO A 507 -33.42 -12.08 -25.43
CA PRO A 507 -32.15 -12.68 -25.01
C PRO A 507 -31.70 -13.89 -25.85
N GLY A 508 -30.46 -14.36 -25.62
CA GLY A 508 -29.94 -15.63 -26.17
C GLY A 508 -29.20 -16.44 -25.11
N ARG A 509 -29.71 -17.64 -24.80
CA ARG A 509 -29.19 -18.63 -23.84
C ARG A 509 -27.89 -19.27 -24.31
N GLY A 510 -27.00 -19.61 -23.38
CA GLY A 510 -25.90 -20.56 -23.59
C GLY A 510 -25.10 -20.81 -22.31
N ALA A 511 -25.02 -22.08 -21.91
CA ALA A 511 -24.54 -22.60 -20.62
C ALA A 511 -23.01 -22.59 -20.45
N ALA A 512 -22.53 -22.33 -19.22
CA ALA A 512 -21.70 -23.17 -18.33
C ALA A 512 -20.30 -23.54 -18.86
N GLY A 513 -19.17 -23.31 -18.18
CA GLY A 513 -18.88 -22.87 -16.81
C GLY A 513 -17.80 -23.79 -16.24
N GLU A 514 -16.59 -23.28 -15.96
CA GLU A 514 -15.73 -23.76 -14.86
C GLU A 514 -14.48 -22.87 -14.61
N ALA A 515 -14.21 -22.71 -13.31
CA ALA A 515 -12.91 -22.56 -12.62
C ALA A 515 -12.18 -21.20 -12.45
N ALA A 516 -11.96 -20.92 -11.16
CA ALA A 516 -10.71 -20.55 -10.47
C ALA A 516 -10.22 -19.08 -10.47
N GLY A 517 -10.14 -18.54 -9.25
CA GLY A 517 -9.71 -17.19 -8.89
C GLY A 517 -8.20 -16.97 -8.95
N GLY A 518 -7.83 -15.68 -8.98
CA GLY A 518 -6.45 -15.21 -8.96
C GLY A 518 -6.37 -13.83 -8.32
N TRP A 519 -5.41 -13.69 -7.40
CA TRP A 519 -5.01 -12.50 -6.67
C TRP A 519 -4.46 -11.39 -7.57
N ALA A 520 -4.67 -10.13 -7.19
CA ALA A 520 -3.87 -8.99 -7.66
C ALA A 520 -3.75 -7.91 -6.56
N GLY A 521 -2.51 -7.67 -6.14
CA GLY A 521 -2.12 -6.70 -5.12
C GLY A 521 -1.98 -5.27 -5.65
N ALA A 522 -2.06 -4.32 -4.72
CA ALA A 522 -2.18 -2.90 -4.92
C ALA A 522 -0.86 -2.19 -5.28
N CYS A 523 -0.95 -1.24 -6.21
CA CYS A 523 -0.18 0.00 -6.18
C CYS A 523 -1.20 1.13 -5.95
N ARG A 524 -0.99 2.08 -5.04
CA ARG A 524 -1.73 3.35 -4.96
C ARG A 524 -0.72 4.48 -5.12
N GLY A 525 -0.92 5.34 -6.12
CA GLY A 525 -0.25 6.62 -6.26
C GLY A 525 -1.30 7.72 -6.12
N GLY A 526 -1.10 8.57 -5.11
CA GLY A 526 -1.99 9.69 -4.79
C GLY A 526 -1.76 10.89 -5.71
N GLY A 527 -2.83 11.62 -5.97
CA GLY A 527 -2.78 12.97 -6.54
C GLY A 527 -3.59 13.91 -5.66
N ALA A 528 -2.95 14.98 -5.19
CA ALA A 528 -3.63 16.22 -4.81
C ALA A 528 -2.66 17.40 -5.01
N LEU A 529 -3.06 18.27 -5.94
CA LEU A 529 -2.40 19.49 -6.37
C LEU A 529 -2.54 20.60 -5.33
N CYS A 530 -1.45 21.32 -5.04
CA CYS A 530 -1.50 22.66 -4.46
C CYS A 530 -1.31 23.71 -5.55
N VAL A 531 -2.35 24.52 -5.76
CA VAL A 531 -2.37 25.68 -6.65
C VAL A 531 -1.65 26.84 -5.96
N ALA A 532 -0.52 27.28 -6.51
CA ALA A 532 0.11 28.54 -6.15
C ALA A 532 -0.02 29.54 -7.31
N ALA A 533 -0.86 30.55 -7.10
CA ALA A 533 -1.05 31.69 -7.97
C ALA A 533 0.25 32.48 -8.14
N ARG A 534 0.67 32.74 -9.39
CA ARG A 534 1.62 33.81 -9.70
C ARG A 534 1.04 34.78 -10.72
N ARG A 535 1.09 36.05 -10.31
CA ARG A 535 0.62 37.25 -11.00
C ARG A 535 1.39 37.49 -12.31
N ARG A 536 0.65 37.89 -13.35
CA ARG A 536 1.17 38.50 -14.60
C ARG A 536 1.82 39.87 -14.32
N PRO A 537 2.84 40.25 -15.10
CA PRO A 537 3.05 41.63 -15.53
C PRO A 537 2.65 41.84 -17.01
N PRO A 538 2.38 43.08 -17.44
CA PRO A 538 1.71 43.37 -18.70
C PRO A 538 2.64 43.64 -19.88
N ALA A 539 2.12 43.27 -21.06
CA ALA A 539 2.19 43.89 -22.39
C ALA A 539 3.49 44.59 -22.87
N ARG A 540 3.98 44.12 -24.03
CA ARG A 540 4.39 45.01 -25.12
C ARG A 540 4.09 44.38 -26.49
N ALA A 541 3.36 45.15 -27.30
CA ALA A 541 2.96 44.83 -28.65
C ALA A 541 4.10 45.08 -29.65
N ALA A 542 4.20 44.24 -30.69
CA ALA A 542 4.73 44.64 -31.98
C ALA A 542 4.09 43.77 -33.07
N ALA A 543 3.42 44.44 -34.00
CA ALA A 543 2.75 43.88 -35.16
C ALA A 543 3.75 43.58 -36.28
N ALA A 544 3.47 42.56 -37.10
CA ALA A 544 3.78 42.60 -38.53
C ALA A 544 2.91 41.58 -39.29
N ARG A 545 2.10 42.11 -40.21
CA ARG A 545 1.36 41.40 -41.25
C ARG A 545 2.32 40.95 -42.35
N ALA A 546 2.10 39.77 -42.92
CA ALA A 546 2.31 39.54 -44.35
C ALA A 546 1.43 38.37 -44.83
N ALA A 547 0.58 38.67 -45.80
CA ALA A 547 -0.27 37.74 -46.52
C ALA A 547 0.44 37.24 -47.79
N ALA A 548 0.26 35.97 -48.15
CA ALA A 548 0.32 35.45 -49.51
C ALA A 548 -0.17 33.99 -49.47
N ALA A 549 -1.38 33.69 -49.96
CA ALA A 549 -1.67 33.27 -51.33
C ALA A 549 -1.53 31.75 -51.54
N LEU A 550 -2.70 31.10 -51.66
CA LEU A 550 -2.91 29.73 -52.15
C LEU A 550 -2.37 29.55 -53.58
N PRO A 551 -2.21 28.30 -54.04
CA PRO A 551 -3.14 27.87 -55.08
C PRO A 551 -3.76 26.49 -54.85
N ARG A 552 -5.06 26.44 -55.17
CA ARG A 552 -5.85 25.23 -55.42
C ARG A 552 -5.31 24.50 -56.66
N VAL A 553 -5.17 23.18 -56.60
CA VAL A 553 -5.20 22.32 -57.79
C VAL A 553 -6.18 21.16 -57.60
N ARG A 554 -6.90 20.94 -58.70
CA ARG A 554 -8.11 20.15 -58.98
C ARG A 554 -8.08 18.68 -58.58
N ALA A 555 -9.26 18.21 -58.19
CA ALA A 555 -9.71 16.84 -58.26
C ALA A 555 -9.80 16.34 -59.72
N VAL A 556 -9.42 15.08 -59.96
CA VAL A 556 -9.77 14.32 -61.17
C VAL A 556 -10.33 12.97 -60.72
N ALA A 557 -11.45 12.62 -61.32
CA ALA A 557 -12.30 11.47 -61.00
C ALA A 557 -11.72 10.12 -61.48
N ALA A 558 -12.23 9.06 -60.84
CA ALA A 558 -11.97 7.65 -61.13
C ALA A 558 -12.34 7.21 -62.55
N PRO A 559 -11.88 6.01 -62.96
CA PRO A 559 -12.86 4.95 -63.19
C PRO A 559 -12.43 3.57 -62.67
N ALA A 560 -13.41 2.78 -62.26
CA ALA A 560 -13.35 1.33 -62.09
C ALA A 560 -14.03 0.64 -63.31
N PRO A 561 -14.21 -0.69 -63.34
CA PRO A 561 -13.25 -1.80 -63.30
C PRO A 561 -13.42 -2.69 -64.56
N ARG A 562 -12.67 -3.80 -64.72
CA ARG A 562 -13.15 -5.10 -65.29
C ARG A 562 -12.07 -6.22 -65.26
N PRO A 563 -12.47 -7.51 -65.39
CA PRO A 563 -11.84 -8.67 -64.74
C PRO A 563 -11.23 -9.71 -65.72
N ALA A 564 -10.91 -10.90 -65.15
CA ALA A 564 -10.45 -12.18 -65.76
C ALA A 564 -8.92 -12.36 -65.77
N ALA A 565 -8.33 -13.53 -65.54
CA ALA A 565 -8.82 -14.87 -65.82
C ALA A 565 -8.20 -15.96 -64.92
N ARG A 566 -8.90 -17.10 -64.91
CA ARG A 566 -8.50 -18.43 -64.44
C ARG A 566 -7.22 -18.92 -65.13
N GLY A 567 -6.38 -19.63 -64.39
CA GLY A 567 -5.34 -20.52 -64.92
C GLY A 567 -5.17 -21.70 -63.97
N ALA A 568 -5.52 -22.89 -64.44
CA ALA A 568 -5.54 -24.13 -63.68
C ALA A 568 -4.21 -24.89 -63.76
N ALA A 569 -3.98 -25.70 -62.72
CA ALA A 569 -3.29 -26.99 -62.71
C ALA A 569 -1.80 -27.08 -63.12
N SER A 570 -0.98 -27.50 -62.17
CA SER A 570 -0.17 -28.71 -62.40
C SER A 570 0.14 -29.41 -61.08
N ALA A 571 -0.12 -30.72 -61.07
CA ALA A 571 0.12 -31.64 -59.99
C ALA A 571 1.56 -32.16 -60.03
N ALA A 572 2.20 -32.31 -58.88
CA ALA A 572 3.30 -33.25 -58.70
C ALA A 572 3.26 -33.82 -57.28
N ARG A 573 3.12 -35.15 -57.22
CA ARG A 573 3.17 -35.98 -56.02
C ARG A 573 4.61 -36.15 -55.52
N LEU A 574 4.77 -36.10 -54.18
CA LEU A 574 5.49 -37.00 -53.23
C LEU A 574 6.83 -37.66 -53.66
N PRO A 575 7.79 -37.95 -52.73
CA PRO A 575 7.60 -38.47 -51.35
C PRO A 575 8.41 -37.69 -50.28
N GLY A 576 8.05 -37.68 -48.99
CA GLY A 576 8.00 -38.80 -48.06
C GLY A 576 9.37 -38.97 -47.40
N LEU A 577 9.50 -38.58 -46.13
CA LEU A 577 10.46 -39.14 -45.16
C LEU A 577 10.06 -38.70 -43.75
N ARG A 578 9.78 -39.69 -42.90
CA ARG A 578 9.69 -39.59 -41.45
C ARG A 578 11.11 -39.62 -40.88
N PHE A 579 11.41 -38.75 -39.94
CA PHE A 579 11.91 -39.08 -38.60
C PHE A 579 11.48 -37.97 -37.64
#